data_AF-A0A8T7D2X6-F1
#
_entry.id   AF-A0A8T7D2X6-F1
#
_cell.length_a   1.000
_cell.length_b   1.000
_cell.length_c   1.000
_cell.angle_alpha   90.00
_cell.angle_beta   90.00
_cell.angle_gamma   90.00
#
_symmetry.space_group_name_H-M   'P 1'
#
loop_
_entity.id
_entity.type
_entity.pdbx_description
1 polymer ?
#
loop_
_entity_poly.entity_id
_entity_poly.type
_entity_poly.pdbx_seq_one_letter_code
_entity_poly.pdbx_strand_id
1 'polypeptide(L)'
;MSGFFYRLKPEDFRLRSKFGEIDNANVVDWPISYSDMEPYYTKAETEVGISGHAVEHKFSEPRSTKDFPYPPTAEHPIVKKIDQACNELNFRSLQTPRAVLPYADKGRRGCEYSGFCGSYGCSSGAKGSSRAALLNRAVVTGRCEIRPHAKVFHLETNQAGRVSAAHYFDKEDNKQKVTAGLFVVACHAIDTSRLLLLSTGPKHPEGLGNQHGQVGKNLVFSAGSTGSGDFVYSKLNKQDADLMKTRGPFVNRGLQDWYFIEDGRFDGKAKGGTIDFLLRHPNAISRASAQKWDDNDKLVWGKVLQDKLKLAMTETQTLRFEVFCDWLPTDDCFVSLDPKVKDKWGTPV
;
A
#
# COMPACT_ATOMS: atom_id res chain seq x y z
N MET A 1 2.75 -2.65 -6.97
CA MET A 1 3.31 -1.52 -6.19
C MET A 1 4.70 -1.82 -5.65
N SER A 2 5.68 -0.96 -5.94
CA SER A 2 7.12 -1.16 -5.70
C SER A 2 7.65 -0.44 -4.45
N GLY A 3 6.88 -0.44 -3.37
CA GLY A 3 7.28 0.14 -2.08
C GLY A 3 7.31 1.67 -2.06
N PHE A 4 6.31 2.34 -2.64
CA PHE A 4 6.10 3.78 -2.42
C PHE A 4 5.92 4.07 -0.93
N PHE A 5 6.40 5.23 -0.48
CA PHE A 5 6.32 5.62 0.93
C PHE A 5 5.87 7.07 1.05
N TYR A 6 4.71 7.29 1.67
CA TYR A 6 4.19 8.63 1.94
C TYR A 6 3.91 8.76 3.43
N ARG A 7 4.13 9.96 3.97
CA ARG A 7 3.60 10.36 5.27
C ARG A 7 2.21 10.96 5.05
N LEU A 8 1.35 10.88 6.07
CA LEU A 8 0.17 11.74 6.11
C LEU A 8 0.61 13.19 6.32
N LYS A 9 -0.17 14.15 5.84
CA LYS A 9 0.06 15.59 6.04
C LYS A 9 -0.61 16.09 7.33
N PRO A 10 -0.17 17.21 7.92
CA PRO A 10 -0.79 17.78 9.12
C PRO A 10 -2.31 17.90 9.06
N GLU A 11 -2.85 18.32 7.92
CA GLU A 11 -4.28 18.49 7.69
C GLU A 11 -5.04 17.15 7.64
N ASP A 12 -4.38 16.04 7.30
CA ASP A 12 -5.03 14.71 7.29
C ASP A 12 -5.42 14.22 8.68
N PHE A 13 -4.81 14.78 9.73
CA PHE A 13 -5.20 14.52 11.12
C PHE A 13 -6.40 15.36 11.56
N ARG A 14 -6.82 16.35 10.76
CA ARG A 14 -7.85 17.33 11.09
C ARG A 14 -8.87 17.48 9.96
N LEU A 15 -9.25 16.37 9.31
CA LEU A 15 -10.11 16.40 8.12
C LEU A 15 -11.46 17.06 8.38
N ARG A 16 -12.15 16.72 9.47
CA ARG A 16 -13.45 17.32 9.79
C ARG A 16 -13.29 18.81 10.09
N SER A 17 -12.28 19.20 10.86
CA SER A 17 -12.03 20.63 11.12
C SER A 17 -11.58 21.41 9.88
N LYS A 18 -10.93 20.77 8.91
CA LYS A 18 -10.35 21.43 7.72
C LYS A 18 -11.32 21.50 6.55
N PHE A 19 -12.12 20.47 6.33
CA PHE A 19 -13.01 20.34 5.19
C PHE A 19 -14.49 20.37 5.57
N GLY A 20 -14.81 20.41 6.86
CA GLY A 20 -16.18 20.37 7.35
C GLY A 20 -16.74 18.95 7.45
N GLU A 21 -18.01 18.88 7.80
CA GLU A 21 -18.78 17.64 7.72
C GLU A 21 -19.17 17.36 6.28
N ILE A 22 -19.15 16.09 5.91
CA ILE A 22 -19.58 15.64 4.59
C ILE A 22 -20.79 14.73 4.81
N ASP A 23 -21.90 15.04 4.14
CA ASP A 23 -23.14 14.28 4.25
C ASP A 23 -22.90 12.78 4.00
N ASN A 24 -23.42 11.94 4.89
CA ASN A 24 -23.28 10.48 4.88
C ASN A 24 -21.84 9.94 5.04
N ALA A 25 -20.88 10.77 5.44
CA ALA A 25 -19.52 10.33 5.72
C ALA A 25 -19.15 10.47 7.21
N ASN A 26 -18.56 9.42 7.77
CA ASN A 26 -18.13 9.34 9.17
C ASN A 26 -16.75 9.97 9.39
N VAL A 27 -16.50 11.14 8.81
CA VAL A 27 -15.20 11.82 8.90
C VAL A 27 -15.02 12.40 10.30
N VAL A 28 -13.89 12.11 10.93
CA VAL A 28 -13.52 12.61 12.25
C VAL A 28 -12.10 13.16 12.25
N ASP A 29 -11.82 14.05 13.20
CA ASP A 29 -10.46 14.44 13.51
C ASP A 29 -9.78 13.34 14.34
N TRP A 30 -8.50 13.12 14.06
CA TRP A 30 -7.69 12.20 14.84
C TRP A 30 -7.46 12.78 16.24
N PRO A 31 -7.46 11.95 17.30
CA PRO A 31 -7.14 12.39 18.66
C PRO A 31 -5.64 12.67 18.86
N ILE A 32 -4.84 12.50 17.81
CA ILE A 32 -3.41 12.78 17.74
C ILE A 32 -3.14 13.70 16.55
N SER A 33 -1.99 14.35 16.56
CA SER A 33 -1.53 15.28 15.53
C SER A 33 -0.41 14.68 14.68
N TYR A 34 -0.08 15.35 13.57
CA TYR A 34 1.12 15.00 12.82
C TYR A 34 2.39 15.10 13.66
N SER A 35 2.51 16.11 14.54
CA SER A 35 3.67 16.25 15.42
C SER A 35 3.83 15.07 16.39
N ASP A 36 2.73 14.46 16.83
CA ASP A 36 2.80 13.25 17.66
C ASP A 36 3.34 12.07 16.85
N MET A 37 3.02 12.01 15.55
CA MET A 37 3.40 10.92 14.65
C MET A 37 4.75 11.11 13.97
N GLU A 38 5.26 12.34 13.83
CA GLU A 38 6.50 12.66 13.13
C GLU A 38 7.70 11.82 13.61
N PRO A 39 7.95 11.67 14.93
CA PRO A 39 9.06 10.85 15.42
C PRO A 39 8.91 9.37 15.01
N TYR A 40 7.68 8.88 14.92
CA TYR A 40 7.39 7.50 14.52
C TYR A 40 7.49 7.31 12.99
N TYR A 41 7.15 8.32 12.19
CA TYR A 41 7.44 8.30 10.76
C TYR A 41 8.94 8.24 10.50
N THR A 42 9.72 9.10 11.17
CA THR A 42 11.20 9.10 11.07
C THR A 42 11.80 7.77 11.52
N LYS A 43 11.26 7.17 12.61
CA LYS A 43 11.65 5.84 13.05
C LYS A 43 11.31 4.77 12.01
N ALA A 44 10.10 4.78 11.46
CA ALA A 44 9.67 3.85 10.43
C ALA A 44 10.55 3.95 9.18
N GLU A 45 10.90 5.17 8.77
CA GLU A 45 11.79 5.39 7.63
C GLU A 45 13.17 4.77 7.84
N THR A 46 13.70 4.96 9.04
CA THR A 46 15.01 4.43 9.44
C THR A 46 14.99 2.90 9.56
N GLU A 47 13.96 2.32 10.18
CA GLU A 47 13.87 0.86 10.37
C GLU A 47 13.59 0.13 9.06
N VAL A 48 12.67 0.66 8.24
CA VAL A 48 12.31 0.05 6.94
C VAL A 48 13.40 0.26 5.90
N GLY A 49 14.17 1.34 6.01
CA GLY A 49 15.22 1.72 5.06
C GLY A 49 14.64 2.38 3.83
N ILE A 50 14.17 3.62 4.01
CA ILE A 50 13.58 4.43 2.94
C ILE A 50 14.66 5.21 2.21
N SER A 51 14.67 5.10 0.88
CA SER A 51 15.53 5.86 -0.03
C SER A 51 14.75 6.99 -0.69
N GLY A 52 15.39 8.13 -0.88
CA GLY A 52 14.82 9.26 -1.61
C GLY A 52 15.50 10.57 -1.27
N HIS A 53 14.97 11.65 -1.83
CA HIS A 53 15.23 13.01 -1.36
C HIS A 53 13.94 13.67 -0.89
N ALA A 54 14.02 14.39 0.23
CA ALA A 54 12.99 15.31 0.64
C ALA A 54 12.94 16.47 -0.36
N VAL A 55 11.88 16.52 -1.16
CA VAL A 55 11.64 17.60 -2.13
C VAL A 55 10.65 18.58 -1.54
N GLU A 56 10.99 19.87 -1.60
CA GLU A 56 10.07 20.93 -1.21
C GLU A 56 8.92 21.05 -2.22
N HIS A 57 7.71 21.14 -1.68
CA HIS A 57 6.44 21.23 -2.35
C HIS A 57 5.47 22.01 -1.46
N LYS A 58 4.45 22.65 -2.04
CA LYS A 58 3.44 23.42 -1.28
C LYS A 58 2.72 22.61 -0.18
N PHE A 59 2.73 21.28 -0.32
CA PHE A 59 2.16 20.35 0.64
C PHE A 59 3.20 19.39 1.23
N SER A 60 4.48 19.76 1.30
CA SER A 60 5.49 18.91 1.94
C SER A 60 5.16 18.69 3.43
N GLU A 61 5.36 17.47 3.92
CA GLU A 61 5.19 17.18 5.33
C GLU A 61 6.35 17.76 6.15
N PRO A 62 6.10 18.34 7.35
CA PRO A 62 7.17 18.78 8.23
C PRO A 62 8.06 17.61 8.66
N ARG A 63 9.38 17.78 8.71
CA ARG A 63 10.31 16.71 9.10
C ARG A 63 11.31 17.22 10.12
N SER A 64 11.62 16.38 11.11
CA SER A 64 12.73 16.64 12.03
C SER A 64 14.10 16.35 11.40
N THR A 65 14.14 15.53 10.34
CA THR A 65 15.36 15.24 9.57
C THR A 65 15.41 16.08 8.29
N LYS A 66 16.62 16.43 7.86
CA LYS A 66 16.85 17.16 6.60
C LYS A 66 16.46 16.33 5.37
N ASP A 67 16.66 15.02 5.43
CA ASP A 67 16.42 14.11 4.30
C ASP A 67 16.01 12.70 4.77
N PHE A 68 15.72 11.80 3.83
CA PHE A 68 15.51 10.37 4.06
C PHE A 68 16.82 9.67 4.49
N PRO A 69 16.73 8.51 5.16
CA PRO A 69 17.92 7.83 5.71
C PRO A 69 18.90 7.28 4.65
N TYR A 70 18.44 7.08 3.42
CA TYR A 70 19.26 6.55 2.33
C TYR A 70 19.11 7.42 1.07
N PRO A 71 20.16 7.53 0.23
CA PRO A 71 20.06 8.24 -1.05
C PRO A 71 19.05 7.54 -1.98
N PRO A 72 18.49 8.25 -2.97
CA PRO A 72 17.54 7.68 -3.90
C PRO A 72 18.13 6.49 -4.68
N THR A 73 17.24 5.59 -5.08
CA THR A 73 17.55 4.51 -6.03
C THR A 73 17.71 5.06 -7.45
N ALA A 74 18.39 4.31 -8.30
CA ALA A 74 18.57 4.67 -9.70
C ALA A 74 17.23 4.83 -10.42
N GLU A 75 17.16 5.87 -11.24
CA GLU A 75 15.94 6.27 -11.94
C GLU A 75 15.97 5.81 -13.40
N HIS A 76 14.80 5.45 -13.92
CA HIS A 76 14.62 5.12 -15.31
C HIS A 76 14.76 6.39 -16.16
N PRO A 77 15.43 6.36 -17.34
CA PRO A 77 15.63 7.56 -18.16
C PRO A 77 14.37 8.34 -18.56
N ILE A 78 13.20 7.67 -18.53
CA ILE A 78 11.89 8.28 -18.79
C ILE A 78 11.57 9.45 -17.85
N VAL A 79 12.19 9.53 -16.67
CA VAL A 79 11.96 10.63 -15.72
C VAL A 79 12.20 12.00 -16.36
N LYS A 80 13.18 12.13 -17.27
CA LYS A 80 13.44 13.39 -17.98
C LYS A 80 12.23 13.86 -18.79
N LYS A 81 11.54 12.94 -19.46
CA LYS A 81 10.33 13.25 -20.24
C LYS A 81 9.15 13.60 -19.32
N ILE A 82 9.04 12.94 -18.17
CA ILE A 82 8.01 13.26 -17.16
C ILE A 82 8.24 14.64 -16.57
N ASP A 83 9.47 14.92 -16.13
CA ASP A 83 9.85 16.21 -15.52
C ASP A 83 9.66 17.36 -16.53
N GLN A 84 10.04 17.16 -17.79
CA GLN A 84 9.78 18.12 -18.87
C GLN A 84 8.28 18.38 -19.07
N ALA A 85 7.47 17.32 -19.22
CA ALA A 85 6.03 17.47 -19.43
C ALA A 85 5.34 18.14 -18.23
N CYS A 86 5.77 17.81 -17.00
CA CYS A 86 5.25 18.49 -15.81
C CYS A 86 5.58 19.98 -15.84
N ASN A 87 6.82 20.36 -16.17
CA ASN A 87 7.21 21.77 -16.28
C ASN A 87 6.39 22.50 -17.37
N GLU A 88 6.20 21.90 -18.55
CA GLU A 88 5.40 22.48 -19.64
C GLU A 88 3.92 22.68 -19.24
N LEU A 89 3.40 21.81 -18.38
CA LEU A 89 2.03 21.87 -17.85
C LEU A 89 1.92 22.66 -16.55
N ASN A 90 3.00 23.26 -16.06
CA ASN A 90 3.09 23.96 -14.77
C ASN A 90 2.74 23.09 -13.55
N PHE A 91 3.12 21.81 -13.57
CA PHE A 91 3.04 20.90 -12.42
C PHE A 91 4.40 20.66 -11.77
N ARG A 92 4.39 20.39 -10.46
CA ARG A 92 5.61 20.07 -9.71
C ARG A 92 5.81 18.57 -9.58
N SER A 93 6.66 18.02 -10.44
CA SER A 93 7.14 16.64 -10.34
C SER A 93 7.93 16.42 -9.04
N LEU A 94 7.55 15.39 -8.27
CA LEU A 94 8.19 15.02 -7.00
C LEU A 94 8.93 13.70 -7.12
N GLN A 95 10.11 13.61 -6.51
CA GLN A 95 10.79 12.33 -6.39
C GLN A 95 10.11 11.48 -5.32
N THR A 96 9.36 10.45 -5.72
CA THR A 96 8.69 9.57 -4.76
C THR A 96 9.71 8.69 -4.01
N PRO A 97 9.80 8.78 -2.67
CA PRO A 97 10.69 7.95 -1.88
C PRO A 97 10.20 6.50 -1.86
N ARG A 98 11.12 5.56 -1.58
CA ARG A 98 10.84 4.14 -1.62
C ARG A 98 11.36 3.39 -0.41
N ALA A 99 10.58 2.41 0.03
CA ALA A 99 11.03 1.34 0.89
C ALA A 99 11.94 0.36 0.13
N VAL A 100 13.09 0.82 -0.32
CA VAL A 100 14.10 0.05 -1.06
C VAL A 100 15.49 0.53 -0.64
N LEU A 101 16.34 -0.39 -0.19
CA LEU A 101 17.74 -0.07 0.11
C LEU A 101 18.57 0.07 -1.19
N PRO A 102 19.33 1.16 -1.37
CA PRO A 102 20.20 1.34 -2.53
C PRO A 102 21.46 0.47 -2.47
N TYR A 103 21.95 0.17 -1.26
CA TYR A 103 23.10 -0.69 -0.98
C TYR A 103 22.82 -1.59 0.23
N ALA A 104 23.72 -2.54 0.51
CA ALA A 104 23.52 -3.48 1.61
C ALA A 104 23.56 -2.78 2.98
N ASP A 105 22.56 -3.03 3.82
CA ASP A 105 22.49 -2.53 5.19
C ASP A 105 21.47 -3.33 6.01
N LYS A 106 21.57 -3.30 7.35
CA LYS A 106 20.64 -3.94 8.30
C LYS A 106 20.44 -5.44 8.02
N GLY A 107 21.49 -6.12 7.56
CA GLY A 107 21.43 -7.55 7.19
C GLY A 107 20.64 -7.86 5.91
N ARG A 108 20.39 -6.85 5.08
CA ARG A 108 19.72 -6.97 3.76
C ARG A 108 20.68 -6.56 2.65
N ARG A 109 20.50 -7.11 1.44
CA ARG A 109 21.26 -6.66 0.26
C ARG A 109 20.68 -5.37 -0.31
N GLY A 110 21.46 -4.69 -1.16
CA GLY A 110 21.00 -3.56 -1.96
C GLY A 110 20.07 -3.99 -3.11
N CYS A 111 19.41 -3.02 -3.72
CA CYS A 111 18.56 -3.26 -4.88
C CYS A 111 19.37 -3.79 -6.06
N GLU A 112 18.98 -4.95 -6.59
CA GLU A 112 19.59 -5.58 -7.78
C GLU A 112 18.90 -5.10 -9.08
N TYR A 113 17.93 -4.18 -8.99
CA TYR A 113 17.14 -3.67 -10.12
C TYR A 113 16.53 -4.77 -11.01
N SER A 114 16.02 -5.84 -10.39
CA SER A 114 15.48 -7.00 -11.13
C SER A 114 14.21 -6.70 -11.95
N GLY A 115 13.54 -5.58 -11.70
CA GLY A 115 12.26 -5.21 -12.34
C GLY A 115 11.02 -5.94 -11.78
N PHE A 116 11.19 -6.94 -10.91
CA PHE A 116 10.10 -7.77 -10.38
C PHE A 116 9.51 -7.26 -9.05
N CYS A 117 9.70 -5.98 -8.72
CA CYS A 117 9.21 -5.41 -7.45
C CYS A 117 7.68 -5.45 -7.31
N GLY A 118 6.95 -5.43 -8.43
CA GLY A 118 5.51 -5.62 -8.49
C GLY A 118 5.16 -7.08 -8.77
N SER A 119 4.18 -7.60 -8.03
CA SER A 119 3.65 -8.97 -8.16
C SER A 119 4.58 -10.12 -7.72
N TYR A 120 5.82 -9.84 -7.30
CA TYR A 120 6.74 -10.85 -6.78
C TYR A 120 7.43 -10.41 -5.48
N GLY A 121 7.87 -11.39 -4.70
CA GLY A 121 8.74 -11.15 -3.56
C GLY A 121 10.12 -10.67 -4.02
N CYS A 122 10.72 -9.76 -3.26
CA CYS A 122 12.10 -9.31 -3.54
C CYS A 122 13.09 -10.37 -3.04
N SER A 123 13.80 -11.01 -3.97
CA SER A 123 14.81 -12.05 -3.70
C SER A 123 16.01 -11.53 -2.89
N SER A 124 16.38 -10.25 -3.08
CA SER A 124 17.51 -9.63 -2.39
C SER A 124 17.18 -9.14 -0.98
N GLY A 125 15.89 -9.05 -0.64
CA GLY A 125 15.44 -8.43 0.60
C GLY A 125 15.57 -6.90 0.61
N ALA A 126 16.05 -6.26 -0.47
CA ALA A 126 16.23 -4.82 -0.54
C ALA A 126 14.90 -4.05 -0.38
N LYS A 127 13.81 -4.59 -0.95
CA LYS A 127 12.46 -4.02 -0.79
C LYS A 127 11.96 -4.24 0.64
N GLY A 128 11.71 -3.13 1.34
CA GLY A 128 11.11 -3.09 2.65
C GLY A 128 9.81 -3.88 2.68
N SER A 129 9.79 -4.93 3.50
CA SER A 129 8.62 -5.73 3.82
C SER A 129 8.69 -6.06 5.30
N SER A 130 7.56 -6.35 5.94
CA SER A 130 7.54 -6.74 7.36
C SER A 130 8.50 -7.88 7.63
N ARG A 131 8.59 -8.87 6.73
CA ARG A 131 9.56 -9.96 6.81
C ARG A 131 11.02 -9.46 6.77
N ALA A 132 11.40 -8.78 5.68
CA ALA A 132 12.81 -8.44 5.44
C ALA A 132 13.33 -7.35 6.38
N ALA A 133 12.54 -6.29 6.60
CA ALA A 133 12.99 -5.11 7.35
C ALA A 133 12.85 -5.27 8.87
N LEU A 134 11.85 -6.01 9.34
CA LEU A 134 11.46 -6.04 10.75
C LEU A 134 11.62 -7.44 11.36
N LEU A 135 10.87 -8.43 10.87
CA LEU A 135 10.73 -9.74 11.50
C LEU A 135 12.04 -10.55 11.50
N ASN A 136 12.80 -10.54 10.41
CA ASN A 136 14.08 -11.28 10.35
C ASN A 136 15.03 -10.87 11.48
N ARG A 137 15.16 -9.56 11.73
CA ARG A 137 16.01 -9.03 12.81
C ARG A 137 15.46 -9.38 14.19
N ALA A 138 14.13 -9.35 14.36
CA ALA A 138 13.49 -9.73 15.61
C ALA A 138 13.75 -11.20 15.96
N VAL A 139 13.59 -12.11 15.00
CA VAL A 139 13.82 -13.56 15.19
C VAL A 139 15.27 -13.87 15.56
N VAL A 140 16.24 -13.21 14.91
CA VAL A 140 17.68 -13.37 15.21
C VAL A 140 18.03 -13.06 16.68
N THR A 141 17.24 -12.25 17.38
CA THR A 141 17.48 -11.96 18.80
C THR A 141 17.24 -13.15 19.74
N GLY A 142 16.59 -14.22 19.27
CA GLY A 142 16.14 -15.34 20.10
C GLY A 142 14.94 -15.01 21.00
N ARG A 143 14.40 -13.78 20.93
CA ARG A 143 13.25 -13.31 21.75
C ARG A 143 11.94 -13.21 20.95
N CYS A 144 11.93 -13.65 19.69
CA CYS A 144 10.77 -13.63 18.83
C CYS A 144 10.64 -14.97 18.11
N GLU A 145 9.48 -15.61 18.29
CA GLU A 145 9.10 -16.82 17.57
C GLU A 145 7.99 -16.48 16.56
N ILE A 146 8.10 -17.02 15.35
CA ILE A 146 7.04 -16.95 14.34
C ILE A 146 6.47 -18.35 14.16
N ARG A 147 5.19 -18.52 14.47
CA ARG A 147 4.45 -19.76 14.25
C ARG A 147 3.56 -19.61 13.01
N PRO A 148 4.01 -20.05 11.81
CA PRO A 148 3.15 -20.05 10.63
C PRO A 148 2.02 -21.08 10.79
N HIS A 149 0.96 -20.94 9.98
CA HIS A 149 -0.20 -21.83 10.03
C HIS A 149 -0.87 -21.91 11.42
N ALA A 150 -0.87 -20.80 12.16
CA ALA A 150 -1.52 -20.65 13.46
C ALA A 150 -2.67 -19.63 13.35
N LYS A 151 -3.83 -20.04 12.85
CA LYS A 151 -4.97 -19.13 12.66
C LYS A 151 -5.70 -18.93 13.98
N VAL A 152 -5.50 -17.78 14.63
CA VAL A 152 -6.28 -17.37 15.81
C VAL A 152 -7.74 -17.18 15.41
N PHE A 153 -8.66 -17.80 16.16
CA PHE A 153 -10.10 -17.72 15.90
C PHE A 153 -10.92 -17.17 17.07
N HIS A 154 -10.34 -17.10 18.28
CA HIS A 154 -11.03 -16.55 19.45
C HIS A 154 -10.03 -16.03 20.50
N LEU A 155 -10.34 -14.86 21.08
CA LEU A 155 -9.64 -14.30 22.24
C LEU A 155 -10.52 -14.47 23.49
N GLU A 156 -10.06 -15.32 24.41
CA GLU A 156 -10.74 -15.58 25.68
C GLU A 156 -10.48 -14.45 26.67
N THR A 157 -11.51 -14.00 27.38
CA THR A 157 -11.39 -13.00 28.45
C THR A 157 -11.69 -13.57 29.83
N ASN A 158 -10.99 -13.08 30.85
CA ASN A 158 -11.29 -13.38 32.24
C ASN A 158 -12.54 -12.64 32.76
N GLN A 159 -12.91 -12.85 34.03
CA GLN A 159 -14.10 -12.20 34.66
C GLN A 159 -14.04 -10.66 34.66
N ALA A 160 -12.83 -10.09 34.63
CA ALA A 160 -12.63 -8.63 34.54
C ALA A 160 -12.73 -8.11 33.09
N GLY A 161 -12.98 -8.98 32.10
CA GLY A 161 -13.04 -8.62 30.69
C GLY A 161 -11.67 -8.44 30.02
N ARG A 162 -10.56 -8.82 30.69
CA ARG A 162 -9.21 -8.76 30.10
C ARG A 162 -8.90 -10.05 29.35
N VAL A 163 -8.28 -9.94 28.17
CA VAL A 163 -7.84 -11.11 27.39
C VAL A 163 -6.84 -11.93 28.21
N SER A 164 -7.11 -13.22 28.36
CA SER A 164 -6.29 -14.18 29.10
C SER A 164 -5.66 -15.24 28.21
N ALA A 165 -6.26 -15.53 27.05
CA ALA A 165 -5.73 -16.51 26.11
C ALA A 165 -6.16 -16.25 24.67
N ALA A 166 -5.37 -16.75 23.72
CA ALA A 166 -5.74 -16.86 22.32
C ALA A 166 -5.91 -18.33 21.95
N HIS A 167 -7.02 -18.65 21.28
CA HIS A 167 -7.31 -19.96 20.71
C HIS A 167 -7.03 -19.92 19.21
N TYR A 168 -6.28 -20.90 18.70
CA TYR A 168 -5.89 -20.97 17.30
C TYR A 168 -5.98 -22.39 16.75
N PHE A 169 -6.10 -22.50 15.43
CA PHE A 169 -5.90 -23.76 14.70
C PHE A 169 -4.45 -23.87 14.26
N ASP A 170 -3.81 -25.00 14.53
CA ASP A 170 -2.47 -25.30 14.02
C ASP A 170 -2.48 -25.81 12.56
N LYS A 171 -1.32 -26.23 12.05
CA LYS A 171 -1.17 -26.70 10.66
C LYS A 171 -1.94 -27.99 10.36
N GLU A 172 -2.28 -28.77 11.38
CA GLU A 172 -3.11 -29.97 11.31
C GLU A 172 -4.60 -29.68 11.60
N ASP A 173 -4.99 -28.40 11.65
CA ASP A 173 -6.33 -27.93 12.01
C ASP A 173 -6.77 -28.33 13.45
N ASN A 174 -5.83 -28.68 14.34
CA ASN A 174 -6.15 -28.94 15.74
C ASN A 174 -6.27 -27.63 16.53
N LYS A 175 -7.19 -27.61 17.50
CA LYS A 175 -7.35 -26.46 18.42
C LYS A 175 -6.22 -26.42 19.43
N GLN A 176 -5.60 -25.26 19.54
CA GLN A 176 -4.52 -24.95 20.46
C GLN A 176 -4.87 -23.70 21.27
N LYS A 177 -4.23 -23.57 22.44
CA LYS A 177 -4.39 -22.42 23.35
C LYS A 177 -3.03 -21.88 23.75
N VAL A 178 -2.89 -20.56 23.75
CA VAL A 178 -1.72 -19.86 24.29
C VAL A 178 -2.15 -18.76 25.25
N THR A 179 -1.43 -18.64 26.36
CA THR A 179 -1.58 -17.55 27.33
C THR A 179 -0.42 -16.56 27.20
N ALA A 180 -0.68 -15.29 27.49
CA ALA A 180 0.32 -14.23 27.44
C ALA A 180 -0.05 -13.11 28.41
N GLY A 181 0.94 -12.29 28.80
CA GLY A 181 0.70 -11.07 29.59
C GLY A 181 0.15 -9.92 28.75
N LEU A 182 0.35 -9.95 27.43
CA LEU A 182 -0.11 -8.95 26.48
C LEU A 182 -0.50 -9.62 25.16
N PHE A 183 -1.59 -9.15 24.56
CA PHE A 183 -2.05 -9.56 23.24
C PHE A 183 -2.08 -8.34 22.32
N VAL A 184 -1.53 -8.49 21.12
CA VAL A 184 -1.56 -7.47 20.06
C VAL A 184 -2.25 -8.07 18.85
N VAL A 185 -3.36 -7.48 18.42
CA VAL A 185 -4.11 -7.93 17.24
C VAL A 185 -3.64 -7.12 16.02
N ALA A 186 -3.12 -7.81 15.01
CA ALA A 186 -2.53 -7.21 13.82
C ALA A 186 -2.85 -8.01 12.54
N CYS A 187 -4.12 -8.40 12.40
CA CYS A 187 -4.61 -9.33 11.38
C CYS A 187 -5.15 -8.60 10.13
N HIS A 188 -4.58 -7.45 9.73
CA HIS A 188 -5.17 -6.51 8.73
C HIS A 188 -6.62 -6.07 9.03
N ALA A 189 -7.18 -5.16 8.23
CA ALA A 189 -8.45 -4.49 8.53
C ALA A 189 -9.63 -5.47 8.71
N ILE A 190 -9.77 -6.40 7.76
CA ILE A 190 -10.87 -7.38 7.75
C ILE A 190 -10.76 -8.41 8.87
N ASP A 191 -9.66 -9.18 8.93
CA ASP A 191 -9.57 -10.28 9.89
C ASP A 191 -9.35 -9.79 11.33
N THR A 192 -8.84 -8.57 11.54
CA THR A 192 -8.87 -7.93 12.88
C THR A 192 -10.31 -7.70 13.34
N SER A 193 -11.13 -7.09 12.49
CA SER A 193 -12.55 -6.83 12.80
C SER A 193 -13.29 -8.15 13.05
N ARG A 194 -13.10 -9.13 12.15
CA ARG A 194 -13.69 -10.47 12.27
C ARG A 194 -13.30 -11.17 13.56
N LEU A 195 -12.00 -11.21 13.91
CA LEU A 195 -11.53 -11.84 15.14
C LEU A 195 -12.11 -11.17 16.39
N LEU A 196 -12.17 -9.83 16.43
CA LEU A 196 -12.72 -9.09 17.56
C LEU A 196 -14.22 -9.33 17.72
N LEU A 197 -14.99 -9.32 16.62
CA LEU A 197 -16.42 -9.65 16.62
C LEU A 197 -16.70 -11.09 17.06
N LEU A 198 -15.87 -12.05 16.65
CA LEU A 198 -15.97 -13.46 17.08
C LEU A 198 -15.58 -13.69 18.54
N SER A 199 -14.86 -12.74 19.15
CA SER A 199 -14.32 -12.88 20.51
C SER A 199 -15.32 -12.36 21.54
N THR A 200 -16.47 -13.01 21.62
CA THR A 200 -17.54 -12.66 22.58
C THR A 200 -17.26 -13.22 23.98
N GLY A 201 -17.77 -12.56 25.01
CA GLY A 201 -17.75 -13.05 26.38
C GLY A 201 -18.74 -12.32 27.28
N PRO A 202 -18.88 -12.69 28.57
CA PRO A 202 -19.86 -12.06 29.47
C PRO A 202 -19.73 -10.54 29.60
N LYS A 203 -18.52 -9.99 29.43
CA LYS A 203 -18.24 -8.53 29.42
C LYS A 203 -18.21 -7.92 28.02
N HIS A 204 -18.24 -8.75 26.98
CA HIS A 204 -18.10 -8.38 25.56
C HIS A 204 -19.14 -9.14 24.73
N PRO A 205 -20.45 -8.97 25.00
CA PRO A 205 -21.49 -9.77 24.34
C PRO A 205 -21.52 -9.58 22.82
N GLU A 206 -21.20 -8.36 22.35
CA GLU A 206 -21.17 -7.98 20.92
C GLU A 206 -19.76 -8.06 20.31
N GLY A 207 -18.83 -8.76 20.97
CA GLY A 207 -17.43 -8.89 20.56
C GLY A 207 -16.47 -7.98 21.34
N LEU A 208 -15.19 -8.38 21.36
CA LEU A 208 -14.15 -7.75 22.16
C LEU A 208 -13.89 -6.31 21.71
N GLY A 209 -14.07 -5.35 22.62
CA GLY A 209 -13.87 -3.92 22.35
C GLY A 209 -15.00 -3.27 21.53
N ASN A 210 -16.11 -3.97 21.32
CA ASN A 210 -17.23 -3.49 20.50
C ASN A 210 -18.35 -2.81 21.30
N GLN A 211 -18.08 -2.30 22.51
CA GLN A 211 -19.14 -1.71 23.35
C GLN A 211 -19.84 -0.48 22.76
N HIS A 212 -19.25 0.13 21.72
CA HIS A 212 -19.82 1.27 20.99
C HIS A 212 -20.20 0.93 19.54
N GLY A 213 -20.22 -0.35 19.16
CA GLY A 213 -20.60 -0.79 17.81
C GLY A 213 -19.67 -0.35 16.69
N GLN A 214 -18.41 0.00 17.00
CA GLN A 214 -17.46 0.52 16.02
C GLN A 214 -16.57 -0.56 15.39
N VAL A 215 -16.49 -1.76 15.96
CA VAL A 215 -15.65 -2.83 15.38
C VAL A 215 -16.26 -3.26 14.05
N GLY A 216 -15.44 -3.20 12.99
CA GLY A 216 -15.85 -3.49 11.62
C GLY A 216 -16.45 -2.31 10.86
N LYS A 217 -16.85 -1.22 11.52
CA LYS A 217 -17.34 0.00 10.86
C LYS A 217 -16.19 0.84 10.30
N ASN A 218 -16.54 1.82 9.45
CA ASN A 218 -15.62 2.79 8.87
C ASN A 218 -14.52 2.15 8.02
N LEU A 219 -14.86 1.07 7.29
CA LEU A 219 -13.90 0.44 6.38
C LEU A 219 -13.63 1.40 5.23
N VAL A 220 -12.35 1.71 5.02
CA VAL A 220 -11.90 2.62 3.96
C VAL A 220 -10.94 1.92 3.02
N PHE A 221 -11.01 2.33 1.77
CA PHE A 221 -10.10 1.93 0.70
C PHE A 221 -9.40 3.16 0.15
N SER A 222 -8.34 2.95 -0.64
CA SER A 222 -7.86 4.00 -1.53
C SER A 222 -8.71 4.00 -2.78
N ALA A 223 -9.47 5.06 -2.99
CA ALA A 223 -10.11 5.31 -4.28
C ALA A 223 -9.03 5.72 -5.29
N GLY A 224 -9.32 5.54 -6.58
CA GLY A 224 -8.34 5.84 -7.59
C GLY A 224 -8.79 5.60 -9.01
N SER A 225 -7.97 6.07 -9.92
CA SER A 225 -8.09 5.84 -11.36
C SER A 225 -6.68 5.58 -11.91
N THR A 226 -6.59 5.02 -13.10
CA THR A 226 -5.30 4.78 -13.72
C THR A 226 -5.39 5.08 -15.20
N GLY A 227 -4.31 5.65 -15.75
CA GLY A 227 -4.15 5.78 -17.19
C GLY A 227 -2.79 5.25 -17.63
N SER A 228 -2.65 5.00 -18.93
CA SER A 228 -1.41 4.50 -19.49
C SER A 228 -1.18 4.98 -20.91
N GLY A 229 0.09 5.04 -21.31
CA GLY A 229 0.50 5.29 -22.68
C GLY A 229 1.63 4.35 -23.09
N ASP A 230 1.60 3.90 -24.34
CA ASP A 230 2.58 2.98 -24.91
C ASP A 230 3.60 3.72 -25.78
N PHE A 231 4.88 3.49 -25.48
CA PHE A 231 6.01 3.86 -26.30
C PHE A 231 6.35 2.70 -27.23
N VAL A 232 5.84 2.74 -28.46
CA VAL A 232 6.14 1.74 -29.50
C VAL A 232 7.53 2.04 -30.09
N TYR A 233 8.47 1.10 -29.94
CA TYR A 233 9.88 1.36 -30.26
C TYR A 233 10.11 1.72 -31.72
N SER A 234 9.34 1.16 -32.66
CA SER A 234 9.43 1.48 -34.09
C SER A 234 8.96 2.90 -34.44
N LYS A 235 8.23 3.57 -33.54
CA LYS A 235 7.79 4.97 -33.70
C LYS A 235 8.75 5.97 -33.06
N LEU A 236 9.83 5.51 -32.46
CA LEU A 236 10.84 6.34 -31.81
C LEU A 236 12.13 6.34 -32.64
N ASN A 237 12.93 7.39 -32.50
CA ASN A 237 14.31 7.34 -32.97
C ASN A 237 15.10 6.29 -32.16
N LYS A 238 16.23 5.82 -32.70
CA LYS A 238 17.03 4.74 -32.08
C LYS A 238 17.43 5.04 -30.64
N GLN A 239 17.88 6.27 -30.37
CA GLN A 239 18.33 6.67 -29.04
C GLN A 239 17.19 6.61 -28.01
N ASP A 240 16.02 7.16 -28.34
CA ASP A 240 14.85 7.13 -27.47
C ASP A 240 14.32 5.71 -27.27
N ALA A 241 14.32 4.89 -28.33
CA ALA A 241 13.94 3.48 -28.22
C ALA A 241 14.87 2.71 -27.29
N ASP A 242 16.18 2.92 -27.37
CA ASP A 242 17.16 2.25 -26.52
C ASP A 242 17.04 2.69 -25.05
N LEU A 243 16.76 3.99 -24.79
CA LEU A 243 16.44 4.46 -23.44
C LEU A 243 15.17 3.79 -22.88
N MET A 244 14.11 3.64 -23.66
CA MET A 244 12.85 3.00 -23.24
C MET A 244 12.95 1.48 -23.05
N LYS A 245 13.99 0.84 -23.60
CA LYS A 245 14.29 -0.58 -23.36
C LYS A 245 14.99 -0.83 -22.03
N THR A 246 15.42 0.21 -21.31
CA THR A 246 15.99 0.06 -19.97
C THR A 246 15.03 -0.71 -19.05
N ARG A 247 15.56 -1.63 -18.24
CA ARG A 247 14.79 -2.45 -17.29
C ARG A 247 15.44 -2.36 -15.93
N GLY A 248 14.62 -2.31 -14.89
CA GLY A 248 15.09 -2.37 -13.50
C GLY A 248 14.94 -1.06 -12.73
N PRO A 249 15.59 0.05 -13.15
CA PRO A 249 15.47 1.35 -12.51
C PRO A 249 14.03 1.84 -12.39
N PHE A 250 13.77 2.66 -11.38
CA PHE A 250 12.42 3.10 -11.02
C PHE A 250 12.05 4.43 -11.68
N VAL A 251 10.76 4.68 -11.89
CA VAL A 251 10.33 6.02 -12.35
C VAL A 251 10.48 7.05 -11.22
N ASN A 252 10.15 6.69 -9.97
CA ASN A 252 10.29 7.60 -8.81
C ASN A 252 9.70 8.99 -9.04
N ARG A 253 8.55 9.09 -9.73
CA ARG A 253 7.86 10.36 -9.91
C ARG A 253 6.42 10.25 -9.45
N GLY A 254 5.98 11.30 -8.76
CA GLY A 254 4.58 11.53 -8.46
C GLY A 254 4.25 13.00 -8.46
N LEU A 255 2.96 13.31 -8.39
CA LEU A 255 2.39 14.65 -8.29
C LEU A 255 1.52 14.73 -7.06
N GLN A 256 1.60 15.86 -6.38
CA GLN A 256 0.73 16.18 -5.25
C GLN A 256 0.10 17.56 -5.40
N ASP A 257 0.12 18.15 -6.59
CA ASP A 257 -0.44 19.48 -6.87
C ASP A 257 -1.93 19.57 -6.49
N TRP A 258 -2.64 18.44 -6.50
CA TRP A 258 -4.04 18.29 -6.08
C TRP A 258 -4.22 17.55 -4.76
N TYR A 259 -3.22 17.54 -3.87
CA TYR A 259 -3.40 16.87 -2.58
C TYR A 259 -4.55 17.50 -1.78
N PHE A 260 -4.63 18.84 -1.81
CA PHE A 260 -5.81 19.61 -1.43
C PHE A 260 -6.28 20.41 -2.62
N ILE A 261 -7.59 20.38 -2.86
CA ILE A 261 -8.25 21.01 -4.00
C ILE A 261 -9.04 22.20 -3.48
N GLU A 262 -8.79 23.36 -4.06
CA GLU A 262 -9.59 24.57 -3.86
C GLU A 262 -10.15 24.97 -5.22
N ASP A 263 -11.38 24.55 -5.51
CA ASP A 263 -12.01 24.70 -6.81
C ASP A 263 -13.52 24.80 -6.62
N GLY A 264 -14.16 25.79 -7.27
CA GLY A 264 -15.59 26.06 -7.11
C GLY A 264 -16.50 24.92 -7.58
N ARG A 265 -15.98 23.93 -8.30
CA ARG A 265 -16.69 22.68 -8.63
C ARG A 265 -16.84 21.73 -7.43
N PHE A 266 -16.11 21.95 -6.34
CA PHE A 266 -16.09 21.12 -5.14
C PHE A 266 -16.43 21.95 -3.91
N ASP A 267 -17.67 22.44 -3.77
CA ASP A 267 -18.20 23.17 -2.58
C ASP A 267 -17.15 24.02 -1.80
N GLY A 268 -16.27 24.71 -2.54
CA GLY A 268 -15.08 25.38 -2.02
C GLY A 268 -13.82 24.51 -1.91
N LYS A 269 -13.76 23.56 -0.97
CA LYS A 269 -12.53 22.81 -0.61
C LYS A 269 -12.77 21.30 -0.55
N ALA A 270 -11.85 20.52 -1.12
CA ALA A 270 -11.87 19.07 -1.03
C ALA A 270 -10.49 18.46 -0.76
N LYS A 271 -10.48 17.30 -0.11
CA LYS A 271 -9.30 16.44 -0.09
C LYS A 271 -9.16 15.75 -1.43
N GLY A 272 -8.02 15.93 -2.09
CA GLY A 272 -7.70 15.24 -3.32
C GLY A 272 -6.78 14.06 -3.05
N GLY A 273 -5.57 14.09 -3.61
CA GLY A 273 -4.63 12.99 -3.40
C GLY A 273 -3.32 13.08 -4.19
N THR A 274 -2.78 11.91 -4.53
CA THR A 274 -1.47 11.76 -5.16
C THR A 274 -1.58 11.02 -6.48
N ILE A 275 -0.79 11.42 -7.47
CA ILE A 275 -0.61 10.67 -8.71
C ILE A 275 0.80 10.08 -8.71
N ASP A 276 0.94 8.78 -8.94
CA ASP A 276 2.24 8.12 -9.07
C ASP A 276 2.46 7.63 -10.49
N PHE A 277 3.67 7.83 -11.01
CA PHE A 277 4.11 7.29 -12.30
C PHE A 277 4.92 6.01 -12.09
N LEU A 278 4.62 5.00 -12.90
CA LEU A 278 5.30 3.71 -12.86
C LEU A 278 5.33 3.05 -14.24
N LEU A 279 6.33 2.22 -14.47
CA LEU A 279 6.33 1.32 -15.61
C LEU A 279 5.41 0.13 -15.34
N ARG A 280 4.73 -0.35 -16.39
CA ARG A 280 3.91 -1.57 -16.30
C ARG A 280 4.74 -2.74 -15.77
N HIS A 281 4.17 -3.50 -14.85
CA HIS A 281 4.85 -4.65 -14.25
C HIS A 281 5.21 -5.71 -15.29
N PRO A 282 6.42 -6.30 -15.23
CA PRO A 282 6.88 -7.29 -16.21
C PRO A 282 6.24 -8.68 -16.02
N ASN A 283 5.19 -8.79 -15.19
CA ASN A 283 4.48 -10.05 -14.94
C ASN A 283 3.91 -10.61 -16.25
N ALA A 284 4.45 -11.73 -16.71
CA ALA A 284 4.12 -12.31 -18.00
C ALA A 284 2.65 -12.76 -18.06
N ILE A 285 2.10 -13.31 -16.97
CA ILE A 285 0.72 -13.80 -16.90
C ILE A 285 -0.28 -12.64 -17.07
N SER A 286 -0.10 -11.57 -16.29
CA SER A 286 -0.96 -10.38 -16.38
C SER A 286 -0.87 -9.71 -17.75
N ARG A 287 0.35 -9.57 -18.29
CA ARG A 287 0.56 -8.99 -19.62
C ARG A 287 -0.08 -9.84 -20.71
N ALA A 288 0.07 -11.16 -20.66
CA ALA A 288 -0.53 -12.07 -21.64
C ALA A 288 -2.05 -12.10 -21.55
N SER A 289 -2.60 -12.17 -20.34
CA SER A 289 -4.05 -12.15 -20.11
C SER A 289 -4.70 -10.88 -20.67
N ALA A 290 -4.01 -9.74 -20.62
CA ALA A 290 -4.50 -8.48 -21.20
C ALA A 290 -4.53 -8.46 -22.74
N GLN A 291 -3.81 -9.35 -23.43
CA GLN A 291 -3.77 -9.37 -24.90
C GLN A 291 -4.86 -10.23 -25.54
N LYS A 292 -5.65 -10.95 -24.74
CA LYS A 292 -6.64 -11.92 -25.25
C LYS A 292 -7.90 -11.30 -25.83
N TRP A 293 -8.10 -9.99 -25.71
CA TRP A 293 -9.29 -9.28 -26.20
C TRP A 293 -8.92 -8.39 -27.39
N ASP A 294 -9.76 -8.30 -28.43
CA ASP A 294 -9.68 -7.25 -29.46
C ASP A 294 -10.41 -5.97 -29.02
N ASP A 295 -10.47 -4.97 -29.90
CA ASP A 295 -11.09 -3.67 -29.62
C ASP A 295 -12.62 -3.73 -29.52
N ASN A 296 -13.23 -4.89 -29.84
CA ASN A 296 -14.67 -5.15 -29.71
C ASN A 296 -14.97 -6.14 -28.57
N ASP A 297 -14.06 -6.27 -27.61
CA ASP A 297 -14.14 -7.19 -26.47
C ASP A 297 -14.30 -8.68 -26.87
N LYS A 298 -13.84 -9.06 -28.06
CA LYS A 298 -13.86 -10.47 -28.49
C LYS A 298 -12.55 -11.16 -28.18
N LEU A 299 -12.66 -12.43 -27.76
CA LEU A 299 -11.48 -13.26 -27.57
C LEU A 299 -10.72 -13.43 -28.88
N VAL A 300 -9.40 -13.26 -28.83
CA VAL A 300 -8.49 -13.54 -29.93
C VAL A 300 -7.56 -14.69 -29.58
N TRP A 301 -7.20 -15.48 -30.60
CA TRP A 301 -6.31 -16.63 -30.48
C TRP A 301 -5.46 -16.80 -31.74
N GLY A 302 -4.58 -17.80 -31.73
CA GLY A 302 -3.69 -18.09 -32.86
C GLY A 302 -2.73 -16.94 -33.18
N LYS A 303 -2.52 -16.68 -34.48
CA LYS A 303 -1.55 -15.69 -34.96
C LYS A 303 -1.80 -14.28 -34.44
N VAL A 304 -3.08 -13.87 -34.35
CA VAL A 304 -3.46 -12.54 -33.84
C VAL A 304 -2.99 -12.35 -32.40
N LEU A 305 -3.29 -13.32 -31.52
CA LEU A 305 -2.83 -13.27 -30.14
C LEU A 305 -1.30 -13.32 -30.04
N GLN A 306 -0.64 -14.15 -30.86
CA GLN A 306 0.83 -14.23 -30.90
C GLN A 306 1.46 -12.88 -31.25
N ASP A 307 0.92 -12.17 -32.23
CA ASP A 307 1.43 -10.86 -32.65
C ASP A 307 1.20 -9.80 -31.57
N LYS A 308 0.03 -9.79 -30.92
CA LYS A 308 -0.24 -8.92 -29.77
C LYS A 308 0.72 -9.19 -28.60
N LEU A 309 0.98 -10.46 -28.29
CA LEU A 309 1.93 -10.86 -27.26
C LEU A 309 3.35 -10.39 -27.59
N LYS A 310 3.82 -10.60 -28.83
CA LYS A 310 5.14 -10.14 -29.26
C LYS A 310 5.26 -8.62 -29.11
N LEU A 311 4.31 -7.87 -29.67
CA LEU A 311 4.28 -6.41 -29.58
C LEU A 311 4.32 -5.95 -28.11
N ALA A 312 3.41 -6.49 -27.29
CA ALA A 312 3.26 -6.11 -25.90
C ALA A 312 4.49 -6.47 -25.06
N MET A 313 5.24 -7.53 -25.41
CA MET A 313 6.35 -8.06 -24.62
C MET A 313 7.71 -7.48 -25.02
N THR A 314 7.96 -7.30 -26.33
CA THR A 314 9.30 -7.03 -26.87
C THR A 314 9.43 -5.71 -27.60
N GLU A 315 8.33 -5.06 -27.99
CA GLU A 315 8.36 -3.90 -28.91
C GLU A 315 7.75 -2.62 -28.31
N THR A 316 7.32 -2.68 -27.05
CA THR A 316 6.67 -1.55 -26.36
C THR A 316 7.17 -1.38 -24.93
N GLN A 317 7.16 -0.13 -24.47
CA GLN A 317 7.24 0.22 -23.06
C GLN A 317 5.98 0.99 -22.66
N THR A 318 5.26 0.48 -21.66
CA THR A 318 4.08 1.18 -21.12
C THR A 318 4.48 2.01 -19.90
N LEU A 319 4.18 3.31 -19.93
CA LEU A 319 4.13 4.17 -18.76
C LEU A 319 2.69 4.19 -18.25
N ARG A 320 2.51 3.98 -16.94
CA ARG A 320 1.23 4.09 -16.25
C ARG A 320 1.32 5.25 -15.26
N PHE A 321 0.20 5.93 -15.05
CA PHE A 321 -0.03 6.72 -13.86
C PHE A 321 -1.18 6.13 -13.06
N GLU A 322 -1.06 6.15 -11.74
CA GLU A 322 -2.07 5.72 -10.78
C GLU A 322 -2.44 6.93 -9.92
N VAL A 323 -3.73 7.22 -9.83
CA VAL A 323 -4.30 8.26 -8.98
C VAL A 323 -4.77 7.59 -7.70
N PHE A 324 -4.38 8.14 -6.56
CA PHE A 324 -4.79 7.71 -5.23
C PHE A 324 -5.49 8.86 -4.53
N CYS A 325 -6.74 8.64 -4.13
CA CYS A 325 -7.50 9.53 -3.27
C CYS A 325 -8.17 8.72 -2.15
N ASP A 326 -8.70 9.41 -1.15
CA ASP A 326 -9.33 8.77 -0.02
C ASP A 326 -10.77 8.38 -0.35
N TRP A 327 -11.13 7.15 0.00
CA TRP A 327 -12.54 6.77 0.10
C TRP A 327 -13.07 7.24 1.45
N LEU A 328 -14.18 7.97 1.44
CA LEU A 328 -14.82 8.44 2.68
C LEU A 328 -15.41 7.27 3.49
N PRO A 329 -15.21 7.22 4.81
CA PRO A 329 -15.84 6.21 5.65
C PRO A 329 -17.36 6.43 5.67
N THR A 330 -18.14 5.36 5.57
CA THR A 330 -19.61 5.41 5.63
C THR A 330 -20.15 4.26 6.46
N ASP A 331 -21.41 4.34 6.90
CA ASP A 331 -22.06 3.26 7.66
C ASP A 331 -22.31 2.00 6.84
N ASP A 332 -22.31 2.13 5.51
CA ASP A 332 -22.55 1.07 4.52
C ASP A 332 -21.27 0.33 4.10
N CYS A 333 -20.09 0.85 4.45
CA CYS A 333 -18.81 0.18 4.20
C CYS A 333 -18.26 -0.41 5.50
N PHE A 334 -18.54 -1.68 5.74
CA PHE A 334 -18.20 -2.35 6.99
C PHE A 334 -17.88 -3.84 6.84
N VAL A 335 -17.29 -4.39 7.88
CA VAL A 335 -17.07 -5.82 8.09
C VAL A 335 -18.06 -6.31 9.14
N SER A 336 -18.78 -7.38 8.82
CA SER A 336 -19.67 -8.10 9.74
C SER A 336 -19.43 -9.60 9.64
N LEU A 337 -20.04 -10.36 10.54
CA LEU A 337 -20.03 -11.83 10.49
C LEU A 337 -21.27 -12.33 9.74
N ASP A 338 -21.08 -13.14 8.69
CA ASP A 338 -22.22 -13.77 8.02
C ASP A 338 -22.82 -14.89 8.90
N PRO A 339 -24.13 -14.87 9.22
CA PRO A 339 -24.75 -15.88 10.08
C PRO A 339 -24.88 -17.26 9.42
N LYS A 340 -24.75 -17.35 8.09
CA LYS A 340 -24.96 -18.56 7.28
C LYS A 340 -23.65 -19.08 6.71
N VAL A 341 -22.82 -18.20 6.16
CA VAL A 341 -21.58 -18.58 5.51
C VAL A 341 -20.49 -18.77 6.56
N LYS A 342 -19.84 -19.93 6.50
CA LYS A 342 -18.79 -20.32 7.43
C LYS A 342 -17.55 -20.74 6.66
N ASP A 343 -16.38 -20.49 7.24
CA ASP A 343 -15.15 -21.08 6.72
C ASP A 343 -15.08 -22.58 7.00
N LYS A 344 -13.99 -23.22 6.55
CA LYS A 344 -13.78 -24.66 6.73
C LYS A 344 -13.77 -25.14 8.19
N TRP A 345 -13.59 -24.22 9.16
CA TRP A 345 -13.61 -24.53 10.59
C TRP A 345 -14.96 -24.21 11.25
N GLY A 346 -15.98 -23.89 10.46
CA GLY A 346 -17.31 -23.56 10.96
C GLY A 346 -17.43 -22.17 11.56
N THR A 347 -16.44 -21.29 11.34
CA THR A 347 -16.44 -19.92 11.86
C THR A 347 -17.08 -18.97 10.84
N PRO A 348 -18.01 -18.08 11.22
CA PRO A 348 -18.59 -17.06 10.34
C PRO A 348 -17.54 -16.30 9.52
N VAL A 349 -17.77 -16.09 8.22
CA VAL A 349 -16.87 -15.33 7.32
C VAL A 349 -17.45 -14.00 6.88
#